data_AF-B6Y8S5-F1
#
_entry.id   AF-B6Y8S5-F1
#
_cell.length_a   1.000
_cell.length_b   1.000
_cell.length_c   1.000
_cell.angle_alpha   90.00
_cell.angle_beta   90.00
_cell.angle_gamma   90.00
#
_symmetry.space_group_name_H-M   'P 1'
#
loop_
_entity.id
_entity.type
_entity.pdbx_description
1 polymer ?
#
loop_
_entity_poly.entity_id
_entity_poly.type
_entity_poly.pdbx_seq_one_letter_code
_entity_poly.pdbx_strand_id
1 'polypeptide(L)'
;MSNLVLVYITFSNLKEAKTISEELLNEKLIACVNIFPKVNSLYLWEGKINSNCEIVAIMKSRNDQTDKIVEKIEAMHSYDQPAVVIIPIGKANKSFTNWVNNVIDINNIGV
;
A
#
# COMPACT_ATOMS: atom_id res chain seq x y z
N MET A 1 20.16 -3.06 6.58
CA MET A 1 18.70 -3.29 6.43
C MET A 1 18.31 -2.90 5.02
N SER A 2 17.29 -3.57 4.45
CA SER A 2 16.73 -3.15 3.16
C SER A 2 16.05 -1.78 3.33
N ASN A 3 16.10 -0.90 2.33
CA ASN A 3 15.36 0.38 2.34
C ASN A 3 13.90 0.20 1.86
N LEU A 4 13.36 -1.01 1.99
CA LEU A 4 12.05 -1.38 1.48
C LEU A 4 11.06 -1.56 2.62
N VAL A 5 9.79 -1.32 2.31
CA VAL A 5 8.66 -1.44 3.23
C VAL A 5 7.54 -2.24 2.57
N LEU A 6 6.75 -2.90 3.41
CA LEU A 6 5.40 -3.30 3.06
C LEU A 6 4.44 -2.21 3.50
N VAL A 7 3.48 -1.88 2.66
CA VAL A 7 2.31 -1.08 3.03
C VAL A 7 1.14 -2.04 3.11
N TYR A 8 0.59 -2.24 4.31
CA TYR A 8 -0.63 -2.98 4.55
C TYR A 8 -1.80 -2.00 4.57
N ILE A 9 -2.86 -2.32 3.84
CA ILE A 9 -4.09 -1.53 3.81
C ILE A 9 -5.30 -2.43 3.53
N THR A 10 -6.46 -2.03 4.05
CA THR A 10 -7.75 -2.61 3.69
C THR A 10 -8.62 -1.64 2.89
N PHE A 11 -9.41 -2.18 1.96
CA PHE A 11 -10.35 -1.43 1.12
C PHE A 11 -11.77 -2.01 1.24
N SER A 12 -12.77 -1.17 0.97
CA SER A 12 -14.18 -1.54 1.01
C SER A 12 -14.56 -2.59 -0.05
N ASN A 13 -13.89 -2.58 -1.21
CA ASN A 13 -14.18 -3.47 -2.31
C ASN A 13 -13.02 -3.61 -3.30
N LEU A 14 -13.10 -4.62 -4.18
CA LEU A 14 -12.02 -4.96 -5.11
C LEU A 14 -11.75 -3.87 -6.16
N LYS A 15 -12.79 -3.15 -6.58
CA LYS A 15 -12.65 -2.08 -7.57
C LYS A 15 -11.81 -0.94 -7.00
N GLU A 16 -12.14 -0.48 -5.80
CA GLU A 16 -11.37 0.53 -5.07
C GLU A 16 -9.91 0.12 -4.87
N ALA A 17 -9.69 -1.11 -4.36
CA ALA A 17 -8.34 -1.64 -4.16
C ALA A 17 -7.49 -1.63 -5.44
N LYS A 18 -8.09 -2.00 -6.58
CA LYS A 18 -7.42 -1.98 -7.89
C LYS A 18 -7.15 -0.56 -8.36
N THR A 19 -8.15 0.31 -8.34
CA THR A 19 -8.02 1.70 -8.81
C THR A 19 -6.92 2.44 -8.07
N ILE A 20 -6.91 2.39 -6.73
CA ILE A 20 -5.88 3.07 -5.94
C ILE A 20 -4.51 2.42 -6.15
N SER A 21 -4.44 1.09 -6.24
CA SER A 21 -3.16 0.41 -6.51
C SER A 21 -2.58 0.73 -7.89
N GLU A 22 -3.42 0.80 -8.92
CA GLU A 22 -3.02 1.16 -10.29
C GLU A 22 -2.50 2.60 -10.35
N GLU A 23 -3.15 3.53 -9.65
CA GLU A 23 -2.68 4.91 -9.56
C GLU A 23 -1.30 5.00 -8.88
N LEU A 24 -1.11 4.33 -7.74
CA LEU A 24 0.18 4.29 -7.04
C LEU A 24 1.30 3.65 -7.89
N LEU A 25 0.96 2.64 -8.71
CA LEU A 25 1.90 2.03 -9.66
C LEU A 25 2.26 2.98 -10.80
N ASN A 26 1.27 3.69 -11.37
CA ASN A 26 1.47 4.65 -12.45
C ASN A 26 2.36 5.83 -12.01
N GLU A 27 2.18 6.31 -10.79
CA GLU A 27 3.02 7.35 -10.18
C GLU A 27 4.38 6.82 -9.67
N LYS A 28 4.65 5.52 -9.82
CA LYS A 28 5.86 4.84 -9.35
C LYS A 28 6.09 5.00 -7.84
N LEU A 29 5.02 5.19 -7.07
CA LEU A 29 5.06 5.25 -5.61
C LEU A 29 5.18 3.86 -5.00
N ILE A 30 4.70 2.82 -5.68
CA ILE A 30 4.89 1.42 -5.30
C ILE A 30 5.44 0.62 -6.48
N ALA A 31 6.18 -0.46 -6.21
CA ALA A 31 6.70 -1.34 -7.26
C ALA A 31 5.73 -2.49 -7.58
N CYS A 32 5.07 -3.04 -6.57
CA CYS A 32 4.03 -4.05 -6.75
C CYS A 32 3.03 -4.06 -5.60
N VAL A 33 1.89 -4.72 -5.84
CA VAL A 33 0.85 -4.98 -4.84
C VAL A 33 0.37 -6.44 -4.93
N ASN A 34 0.02 -7.03 -3.79
CA ASN A 34 -0.76 -8.26 -3.76
C ASN A 34 -2.13 -7.96 -3.16
N ILE A 35 -3.19 -8.41 -3.82
CA ILE A 35 -4.58 -8.15 -3.43
C ILE A 35 -5.22 -9.47 -2.99
N PHE A 36 -5.74 -9.49 -1.76
CA PHE A 36 -6.48 -10.62 -1.20
C PHE A 36 -7.97 -10.24 -1.21
N PRO A 37 -8.78 -10.84 -2.11
CA PRO A 37 -10.09 -10.31 -2.48
C PRO A 37 -11.19 -10.52 -1.44
N LYS A 38 -10.89 -11.18 -0.32
CA LYS A 38 -11.87 -11.45 0.73
C LYS A 38 -11.18 -11.67 2.08
N VAL A 39 -11.38 -10.75 3.00
CA VAL A 39 -11.07 -10.91 4.43
C VAL A 39 -12.27 -10.49 5.26
N ASN A 40 -12.34 -10.97 6.50
CA ASN A 40 -13.29 -10.47 7.48
C ASN A 40 -12.54 -9.62 8.49
N SER A 41 -12.77 -8.32 8.49
CA SER A 41 -12.15 -7.37 9.42
C SER A 41 -13.10 -7.16 10.59
N LEU A 42 -12.66 -7.50 11.80
CA LEU A 42 -13.40 -7.25 13.03
C LEU A 42 -12.75 -6.08 13.77
N TYR A 43 -13.57 -5.13 14.23
CA TYR A 43 -13.08 -3.92 14.90
C TYR A 43 -14.07 -3.41 15.94
N LEU A 44 -13.58 -2.60 16.89
CA LEU A 44 -14.43 -1.92 17.87
C LEU A 44 -14.84 -0.56 17.34
N TRP A 45 -16.16 -0.34 17.25
CA TRP A 45 -16.73 0.94 16.88
C TRP A 45 -17.96 1.20 17.75
N GLU A 46 -18.04 2.39 18.35
CA GLU A 46 -19.11 2.79 19.27
C GLU A 46 -19.38 1.77 20.39
N GLY A 47 -18.31 1.19 20.93
CA GLY A 47 -18.39 0.21 22.02
C GLY A 47 -18.92 -1.16 21.61
N LYS A 48 -19.09 -1.44 20.32
CA LYS A 48 -19.54 -2.74 19.79
C LYS A 48 -18.49 -3.35 18.87
N ILE A 49 -18.46 -4.68 18.84
CA ILE A 49 -17.72 -5.42 17.81
C ILE A 49 -18.51 -5.31 16.52
N ASN A 50 -17.87 -4.76 15.50
CA ASN A 50 -18.37 -4.69 14.14
C ASN A 50 -17.51 -5.58 13.24
N SER A 51 -18.04 -5.93 12.07
CA SER A 51 -17.33 -6.75 11.10
C SER A 51 -17.68 -6.35 9.68
N ASN A 52 -16.68 -6.20 8.83
CA ASN A 52 -16.87 -5.91 7.41
C ASN A 52 -16.11 -6.92 6.54
N CYS A 53 -16.70 -7.28 5.41
CA CYS A 53 -15.97 -7.98 4.36
C CYS A 53 -15.12 -6.95 3.61
N GLU A 54 -13.80 -7.13 3.63
CA GLU A 54 -12.86 -6.18 3.05
C GLU A 54 -11.89 -6.87 2.09
N ILE A 55 -11.10 -6.03 1.43
CA ILE A 55 -9.97 -6.44 0.58
C ILE A 55 -8.69 -6.02 1.26
N VAL A 56 -7.74 -6.94 1.45
CA VAL A 56 -6.38 -6.56 1.87
C VAL A 56 -5.53 -6.31 0.64
N ALA A 57 -4.76 -5.23 0.66
CA ALA A 57 -3.64 -5.05 -0.24
C ALA A 57 -2.32 -4.95 0.54
N ILE A 58 -1.29 -5.62 0.03
CA ILE A 58 0.07 -5.54 0.55
C ILE A 58 0.98 -5.02 -0.55
N MET A 59 1.33 -3.74 -0.48
CA MET A 59 2.16 -3.04 -1.45
C MET A 59 3.63 -3.09 -1.04
N LYS A 60 4.54 -3.10 -2.01
CA LYS A 60 6.00 -3.10 -1.77
C LYS A 60 6.56 -1.82 -2.34
N SER A 61 7.23 -1.04 -1.51
CA SER A 61 7.83 0.23 -1.90
C SER A 61 9.15 0.47 -1.17
N ARG A 62 9.75 1.62 -1.45
CA ARG A 62 10.86 2.18 -0.69
C ARG A 62 10.32 2.98 0.51
N ASN A 63 11.13 3.03 1.56
CA ASN A 63 10.78 3.74 2.79
C ASN A 63 10.60 5.26 2.57
N ASP A 64 11.27 5.86 1.58
CA ASP A 64 11.17 7.29 1.30
C ASP A 64 9.95 7.70 0.46
N GLN A 65 9.11 6.73 0.06
CA GLN A 65 7.82 7.02 -0.61
C GLN A 65 6.63 6.95 0.35
N THR A 66 6.82 6.55 1.61
CA THR A 66 5.71 6.24 2.52
C THR A 66 4.75 7.41 2.70
N ASP A 67 5.26 8.62 2.86
CA ASP A 67 4.43 9.80 3.11
C ASP A 67 3.55 10.12 1.90
N LYS A 68 4.11 10.06 0.68
CA LYS A 68 3.37 10.25 -0.57
C LYS A 68 2.34 9.15 -0.80
N ILE A 69 2.67 7.90 -0.46
CA ILE A 69 1.74 6.77 -0.57
C ILE A 69 0.54 7.01 0.37
N VAL A 70 0.81 7.38 1.63
CA VAL A 70 -0.25 7.66 2.62
C VAL A 70 -1.14 8.80 2.15
N GLU A 71 -0.55 9.94 1.76
CA GLU A 71 -1.29 11.10 1.27
C GLU A 71 -2.18 10.76 0.07
N LYS A 72 -1.64 10.04 -0.93
CA LYS A 72 -2.39 9.64 -2.12
C LYS A 72 -3.52 8.66 -1.80
N ILE A 73 -3.28 7.73 -0.89
CA ILE A 73 -4.31 6.80 -0.42
C ILE A 73 -5.42 7.58 0.29
N GLU A 74 -5.10 8.40 1.28
CA GLU A 74 -6.09 9.18 2.05
C GLU A 74 -6.94 10.08 1.15
N ALA A 75 -6.35 10.66 0.10
CA ALA A 75 -7.07 11.49 -0.86
C ALA A 75 -8.07 10.72 -1.74
N MET A 76 -7.91 9.40 -1.89
CA MET A 76 -8.71 8.57 -2.81
C MET A 76 -9.59 7.54 -2.11
N HIS A 77 -9.30 7.22 -0.85
CA HIS A 77 -9.95 6.14 -0.12
C HIS A 77 -11.39 6.50 0.28
N SER A 78 -12.32 5.55 0.22
CA SER A 78 -13.71 5.78 0.63
C SER A 78 -13.91 5.90 2.15
N TYR A 79 -13.05 5.27 2.94
CA TYR A 79 -13.06 5.43 4.40
C TYR A 79 -12.42 6.74 4.83
N ASP A 80 -13.03 7.40 5.81
CA ASP A 80 -12.50 8.65 6.40
C ASP A 80 -11.17 8.43 7.17
N GLN A 81 -10.95 7.20 7.66
CA GLN A 81 -9.75 6.80 8.41
C GLN A 81 -9.23 5.45 7.89
N PRO A 82 -8.58 5.42 6.71
CA PRO A 82 -8.02 4.19 6.17
C PRO A 82 -6.87 3.67 7.03
N ALA A 83 -6.84 2.37 7.30
CA ALA A 83 -5.78 1.73 8.08
C ALA A 83 -4.53 1.47 7.22
N VAL A 84 -3.72 2.51 6.97
CA VAL A 84 -2.44 2.39 6.24
C VAL A 84 -1.30 2.10 7.23
N VAL A 85 -0.70 0.91 7.14
CA VAL A 85 0.34 0.47 8.08
C VAL A 85 1.64 0.16 7.34
N ILE A 86 2.73 0.80 7.77
CA ILE A 86 4.07 0.61 7.20
C ILE A 86 4.85 -0.43 8.00
N ILE A 87 5.33 -1.47 7.34
CA ILE A 87 6.08 -2.58 7.95
C ILE A 87 7.48 -2.64 7.31
N PRO A 88 8.55 -2.36 8.06
CA PRO A 88 9.91 -2.43 7.53
C PRO A 88 10.31 -3.82 7.06
N ILE A 89 10.93 -3.93 5.88
CA ILE A 89 11.46 -5.20 5.38
C ILE A 89 12.88 -5.40 5.89
N GLY A 90 13.08 -6.36 6.79
CA GLY A 90 14.41 -6.66 7.33
C GLY A 90 15.41 -7.11 6.26
N LYS A 91 14.98 -7.98 5.33
CA LYS A 91 15.78 -8.48 4.21
C LYS A 91 14.88 -8.89 3.04
N ALA A 92 15.37 -8.64 1.83
CA ALA A 92 14.84 -9.19 0.59
C ALA A 92 16.01 -9.70 -0.27
N ASN A 93 15.75 -10.50 -1.31
CA ASN A 93 16.81 -10.91 -2.23
C ASN A 93 17.32 -9.70 -3.04
N LYS A 94 18.58 -9.78 -3.51
CA LYS A 94 19.27 -8.66 -4.16
C LYS A 94 18.59 -8.25 -5.47
N SER A 95 18.17 -9.22 -6.28
CA SER A 95 17.52 -8.97 -7.57
C SER A 95 16.19 -8.22 -7.41
N PHE A 96 15.36 -8.62 -6.45
CA PHE A 96 14.11 -7.93 -6.12
C PHE A 96 14.35 -6.52 -5.59
N THR A 97 15.31 -6.37 -4.67
CA THR A 97 15.64 -5.05 -4.11
C THR A 97 16.10 -4.08 -5.21
N ASN A 98 16.96 -4.55 -6.11
CA ASN A 98 17.40 -3.76 -7.27
C ASN A 98 16.23 -3.40 -8.19
N TRP A 99 15.34 -4.35 -8.48
CA TRP A 99 14.18 -4.09 -9.32
C TRP A 99 13.25 -3.03 -8.70
N VAL A 100 12.93 -3.12 -7.41
CA VAL A 100 12.10 -2.12 -6.71
C VAL A 100 12.76 -0.74 -6.78
N ASN A 101 14.07 -0.65 -6.52
CA ASN A 101 14.78 0.62 -6.59
C ASN A 101 14.78 1.23 -8.00
N ASN A 102 14.91 0.41 -9.04
CA ASN A 102 14.94 0.87 -10.43
C ASN A 102 13.57 1.39 -10.90
N VAL A 103 12.46 0.76 -10.48
CA VAL A 103 11.12 1.19 -10.93
C VAL A 103 10.59 2.39 -10.15
N ILE A 104 11.02 2.59 -8.89
CA ILE A 104 10.66 3.72 -8.02
C ILE A 104 11.66 4.90 -8.16
N ASP A 105 12.63 4.82 -9.10
CA ASP A 105 13.74 5.76 -9.14
C ASP A 105 13.29 7.23 -9.32
N ILE A 106 13.76 8.08 -8.40
CA ILE A 106 13.38 9.48 -8.17
C ILE A 106 14.03 10.40 -9.22
N ASN A 107 15.04 9.88 -9.93
CA ASN A 107 15.82 10.64 -10.91
C ASN A 107 15.12 10.85 -12.27
N ASN A 108 13.86 10.44 -12.42
CA ASN A 108 13.07 10.67 -13.64
C ASN A 108 12.03 11.81 -13.50
N ILE A 109 12.17 12.70 -12.51
CA ILE A 109 11.41 13.96 -12.44
C ILE A 109 12.25 15.10 -13.04
N GLY A 110 12.79 14.89 -14.24
CA GLY A 110 13.72 15.84 -14.85
C GLY A 110 14.24 15.46 -16.23
N VAL A 111 13.34 15.14 -17.17
CA VAL A 111 13.50 15.43 -18.61
C VAL A 111 12.17 15.96 -19.11
#